data_AF-A0A1V3R1R3-F1
#
_entry.id   AF-A0A1V3R1R3-F1
#
_cell.length_a   1.000
_cell.length_b   1.000
_cell.length_c   1.000
_cell.angle_alpha   90.00
_cell.angle_beta   90.00
_cell.angle_gamma   90.00
#
_symmetry.space_group_name_H-M   'P 1'
#
loop_
_entity.id
_entity.type
_entity.pdbx_description
1 polymer ?
#
loop_
_entity_poly.entity_id
_entity_poly.type
_entity_poly.pdbx_seq_one_letter_code
_entity_poly.pdbx_strand_id
1 'polypeptide(L)'
;MPDTAKISYNQISQGLDLFIYPSKGQSKSQQKKDEVECYYWATEQSGIDPLNLPKVEAAPVQSGPTGGGARGAAKGAAAGAAIGAITGDAGEGAAVGAVVGGLSGRRAGKAGQAQANQQAEANVAAQEQKMMDDFKKAFSVCIEGKGYTIK
;
A
#
# COMPACT_ATOMS: atom_id res chain seq x y z
N MET A 1 10.74 8.60 23.31
CA MET A 1 10.57 10.00 22.86
C MET A 1 11.91 10.52 22.36
N PRO A 2 11.94 11.25 21.24
CA PRO A 2 13.19 11.79 20.70
C PRO A 2 13.79 12.80 21.69
N ASP A 3 15.08 12.64 21.97
CA ASP A 3 15.83 13.53 22.86
C ASP A 3 15.97 14.90 22.17
N THR A 4 15.21 15.89 22.64
CA THR A 4 15.21 17.24 22.09
C THR A 4 16.60 17.87 22.13
N ALA A 5 17.51 17.43 23.00
CA ALA A 5 18.88 17.93 23.02
C ALA A 5 19.65 17.53 21.73
N LYS A 6 19.33 16.38 21.13
CA LYS A 6 20.03 15.81 19.97
C LYS A 6 19.46 16.20 18.62
N ILE A 7 18.26 16.76 18.58
CA ILE A 7 17.61 17.20 17.33
C ILE A 7 18.35 18.42 16.77
N SER A 8 18.81 18.37 15.53
CA SER A 8 19.45 19.51 14.86
C SER A 8 18.41 20.50 14.32
N TYR A 9 18.86 21.70 13.96
CA TYR A 9 18.02 22.72 13.33
C TYR A 9 17.40 22.19 12.01
N ASN A 10 16.08 22.36 11.81
CA ASN A 10 15.32 21.87 10.66
C ASN A 10 15.25 20.34 10.48
N GLN A 11 15.71 19.54 11.44
CA GLN A 11 15.78 18.10 11.26
C GLN A 11 14.41 17.45 11.01
N ILE A 12 13.35 17.93 11.68
CA ILE A 12 12.01 17.34 11.54
C ILE A 12 11.42 17.77 10.20
N SER A 13 11.45 19.07 9.90
CA SER A 13 10.96 19.58 8.60
C SER A 13 11.69 18.96 7.40
N GLN A 14 13.01 18.77 7.47
CA GLN A 14 13.77 18.07 6.43
C GLN A 14 13.36 16.60 6.28
N GLY A 15 13.11 15.91 7.39
CA GLY A 15 12.63 14.52 7.35
C GLY A 15 11.22 14.37 6.76
N LEU A 16 10.46 15.48 6.68
CA LEU A 16 9.14 15.54 6.06
C LEU A 16 9.15 16.12 4.65
N ASP A 17 10.32 16.37 4.06
CA ASP A 17 10.47 17.08 2.80
C ASP A 17 9.69 18.42 2.80
N LEU A 18 9.89 19.21 3.84
CA LEU A 18 9.32 20.55 4.01
C LEU A 18 10.43 21.59 4.13
N PHE A 19 10.26 22.70 3.44
CA PHE A 19 11.04 23.92 3.68
C PHE A 19 10.24 24.86 4.55
N ILE A 20 10.75 25.16 5.74
CA ILE A 20 10.09 26.08 6.67
C ILE A 20 10.91 27.35 6.88
N TYR A 21 10.24 28.50 6.87
CA TYR A 21 10.83 29.83 6.99
C TYR A 21 10.26 30.59 8.19
N PRO A 22 11.10 31.06 9.15
CA PRO A 22 10.68 31.75 10.36
C PRO A 22 10.20 33.18 10.06
N SER A 23 8.95 33.31 9.61
CA SER A 23 8.42 34.54 9.03
C SER A 23 8.21 35.66 10.06
N LYS A 24 8.24 35.33 11.36
CA LYS A 24 8.12 36.28 12.47
C LYS A 24 9.46 36.52 13.18
N GLY A 25 10.59 36.10 12.59
CA GLY A 25 11.92 36.30 13.17
C GLY A 25 12.25 35.31 14.30
N GLN A 26 11.64 34.13 14.29
CA GLN A 26 11.93 33.08 15.27
C GLN A 26 13.42 32.66 15.19
N SER A 27 14.07 32.54 16.35
CA SER A 27 15.45 32.06 16.41
C SER A 27 15.55 30.57 16.08
N LYS A 28 16.75 30.08 15.71
CA LYS A 28 16.99 28.65 15.49
C LYS A 28 16.62 27.78 16.70
N SER A 29 16.85 28.29 17.91
CA SER A 29 16.50 27.60 19.17
C SER A 29 14.99 27.51 19.35
N GLN A 30 14.28 28.61 19.05
CA GLN A 30 12.82 28.63 19.10
C GLN A 30 12.22 27.69 18.05
N GLN A 31 12.72 27.73 16.82
CA GLN A 31 12.29 26.85 15.74
C GLN A 31 12.46 25.38 16.07
N LYS A 32 13.60 25.00 16.68
CA LYS A 32 13.80 23.63 17.15
C LYS A 32 12.75 23.19 18.17
N LYS A 33 12.38 24.07 19.12
CA LYS A 33 11.32 23.78 20.10
C LYS A 33 9.95 23.67 19.44
N ASP A 34 9.66 24.58 18.53
CA ASP A 34 8.39 24.62 17.79
C ASP A 34 8.21 23.40 16.88
N GLU A 35 9.27 22.95 16.19
CA GLU A 35 9.23 21.71 15.40
C GLU A 35 8.96 20.50 16.30
N VAL A 36 9.58 20.42 17.47
CA VAL A 36 9.34 19.33 18.43
C VAL A 36 7.90 19.35 18.96
N GLU A 37 7.40 20.52 19.35
CA GLU A 37 6.03 20.66 19.82
C GLU A 37 5.02 20.29 18.73
N CYS A 38 5.25 20.77 17.50
CA CYS A 38 4.41 20.43 16.35
C CYS A 38 4.51 18.98 15.93
N TYR A 39 5.65 18.31 16.13
CA TYR A 39 5.77 16.87 15.95
C TYR A 39 4.84 16.12 16.89
N TYR A 40 4.86 16.44 18.19
CA TYR A 40 3.98 15.79 19.16
C TYR A 40 2.51 16.06 18.86
N TRP A 41 2.16 17.32 18.57
CA TRP A 41 0.81 17.67 18.18
C TRP A 41 0.37 16.91 16.92
N ALA A 42 1.23 16.82 15.90
CA ALA A 42 0.93 16.09 14.68
C ALA A 42 0.74 14.59 14.91
N THR A 43 1.52 13.98 15.80
CA THR A 43 1.32 12.58 16.23
C THR A 43 -0.04 12.41 16.90
N GLU A 44 -0.43 13.31 17.80
CA GLU A 44 -1.72 13.27 18.48
C GLU A 44 -2.90 13.46 17.52
N GLN A 45 -2.76 14.33 16.52
CA GLN A 45 -3.83 14.61 15.55
C GLN A 45 -3.96 13.52 14.47
N SER A 46 -2.84 12.98 13.99
CA SER A 46 -2.85 11.97 12.92
C SER A 46 -2.96 10.55 13.44
N GLY A 47 -2.58 10.30 14.70
CA GLY A 47 -2.39 8.96 15.26
C GLY A 47 -1.17 8.22 14.70
N ILE A 48 -0.31 8.92 13.94
CA ILE A 48 0.86 8.36 13.25
C ILE A 48 2.14 8.91 13.88
N ASP A 49 3.06 8.02 14.23
CA ASP A 49 4.44 8.36 14.59
C ASP A 49 5.36 7.97 13.42
N PRO A 50 5.96 8.93 12.69
CA PRO A 50 6.86 8.64 11.57
C PRO A 50 8.06 7.76 11.93
N LEU A 51 8.50 7.80 13.20
CA LEU A 51 9.61 6.98 13.68
C LEU A 51 9.18 5.54 14.02
N ASN A 52 7.88 5.31 14.17
CA ASN A 52 7.29 4.03 14.56
C ASN A 52 6.00 3.77 13.77
N LEU A 53 6.10 3.83 12.44
CA LEU A 53 4.95 3.58 11.58
C LEU A 53 4.35 2.18 11.85
N PRO A 54 3.02 2.08 11.99
CA PRO A 54 2.38 0.78 12.09
C PRO A 54 2.62 -0.01 10.80
N LYS A 55 2.97 -1.29 10.93
CA LYS A 55 3.15 -2.17 9.77
C LYS A 55 1.82 -2.31 9.05
N VAL A 56 1.76 -1.86 7.80
CA VAL A 56 0.61 -2.14 6.94
C VAL A 56 0.87 -3.50 6.28
N GLU A 57 0.15 -4.51 6.75
CA GLU A 57 0.21 -5.83 6.12
C GLU A 57 -0.68 -5.85 4.88
N ALA A 58 -0.15 -6.38 3.78
CA ALA A 58 -0.95 -6.66 2.60
C ALA A 58 -2.09 -7.62 2.99
N ALA A 59 -3.34 -7.20 2.80
CA ALA A 59 -4.48 -8.10 2.98
C ALA A 59 -4.26 -9.35 2.09
N PRO A 60 -4.41 -10.57 2.63
CA PRO A 60 -4.23 -11.76 1.84
C PRO A 60 -5.21 -11.72 0.67
N VAL A 61 -4.69 -11.79 -0.55
CA VAL A 61 -5.50 -11.92 -1.76
C VAL A 61 -6.37 -13.15 -1.58
N GLN A 62 -7.66 -12.95 -1.27
CA GLN A 62 -8.63 -14.04 -1.23
C GLN A 62 -8.67 -14.62 -2.63
N SER A 63 -8.01 -15.78 -2.81
CA SER A 63 -8.43 -16.72 -3.83
C SER A 63 -9.91 -16.95 -3.57
N GLY A 64 -10.75 -16.50 -4.50
CA GLY A 64 -12.20 -16.47 -4.32
C GLY A 64 -12.74 -17.80 -3.79
N PRO A 65 -13.93 -17.77 -3.16
CA PRO A 65 -14.48 -18.86 -2.34
C PRO A 65 -14.22 -20.20 -3.01
N THR A 66 -13.52 -21.09 -2.30
CA THR A 66 -13.19 -22.52 -2.47
C THR A 66 -13.89 -23.27 -3.61
N GLY A 67 -13.87 -22.71 -4.81
CA GLY A 67 -14.82 -23.02 -5.89
C GLY A 67 -14.48 -22.32 -7.21
N GLY A 68 -13.55 -21.37 -7.22
CA GLY A 68 -12.96 -20.81 -8.45
C GLY A 68 -12.19 -21.84 -9.29
N GLY A 69 -11.61 -22.87 -8.64
CA GLY A 69 -10.99 -24.01 -9.33
C GLY A 69 -12.03 -24.88 -10.05
N ALA A 70 -13.20 -25.08 -9.45
CA ALA A 70 -14.29 -25.85 -10.04
C ALA A 70 -14.99 -25.08 -11.18
N ARG A 71 -15.18 -23.76 -11.04
CA ARG A 71 -15.84 -22.93 -12.06
C ARG A 71 -14.94 -22.66 -13.27
N GLY A 72 -13.63 -22.49 -13.06
CA GLY A 72 -12.65 -22.38 -14.14
C GLY A 72 -12.47 -23.68 -14.92
N ALA A 73 -12.43 -24.82 -14.22
CA ALA A 73 -12.40 -26.14 -14.84
C ALA A 73 -13.72 -26.46 -15.58
N ALA A 74 -14.88 -26.10 -15.02
CA ALA A 74 -16.18 -26.32 -15.66
C ALA A 74 -16.37 -25.49 -16.95
N LYS A 75 -15.96 -24.21 -16.97
CA LYS A 75 -15.96 -23.40 -18.20
C LYS A 75 -14.93 -23.89 -19.23
N GLY A 76 -13.75 -24.33 -18.80
CA GLY A 76 -12.73 -24.91 -19.68
C GLY A 76 -13.16 -26.23 -20.31
N ALA A 77 -13.84 -27.10 -19.54
CA ALA A 77 -14.38 -28.37 -20.02
C ALA A 77 -15.51 -28.17 -21.05
N ALA A 78 -16.40 -27.19 -20.84
CA ALA A 78 -17.47 -26.88 -21.78
C ALA A 78 -16.95 -26.35 -23.14
N ALA A 79 -15.86 -25.57 -23.13
CA ALA A 79 -15.22 -25.08 -24.36
C ALA A 79 -14.37 -26.17 -25.06
N GLY A 80 -13.71 -27.05 -24.30
CA GLY A 80 -12.92 -28.17 -24.86
C GLY A 80 -13.78 -29.27 -25.50
N ALA A 81 -15.01 -29.46 -25.03
CA ALA A 81 -15.95 -30.42 -25.61
C ALA A 81 -16.43 -30.03 -27.03
N ALA A 82 -16.42 -28.74 -27.37
CA ALA A 82 -16.85 -28.27 -28.69
C ALA A 82 -15.86 -28.63 -29.81
N ILE A 83 -14.57 -28.82 -29.49
CA ILE A 83 -13.53 -29.20 -30.46
C ILE A 83 -13.39 -30.74 -30.55
N GLY A 84 -13.66 -31.47 -29.47
CA GLY A 84 -13.54 -32.94 -29.41
C GLY A 84 -14.69 -33.74 -30.06
N ALA A 85 -15.81 -33.10 -30.40
CA ALA A 85 -16.95 -33.78 -31.02
C ALA A 85 -16.74 -34.19 -32.49
N ILE A 86 -15.67 -33.71 -33.14
CA ILE A 86 -15.39 -33.96 -34.56
C ILE A 86 -14.69 -35.32 -34.79
N THR A 87 -14.11 -35.94 -33.74
CA THR A 87 -13.24 -37.13 -33.89
C THR A 87 -13.79 -38.43 -33.30
N GLY A 88 -15.06 -38.49 -32.91
CA GLY A 88 -15.75 -39.77 -32.67
C GLY A 88 -15.58 -40.44 -31.30
N ASP A 89 -15.00 -39.77 -30.29
CA ASP A 89 -15.05 -40.26 -28.91
C ASP A 89 -15.14 -39.10 -27.91
N ALA A 90 -16.34 -38.89 -27.37
CA ALA A 90 -16.63 -37.81 -26.43
C ALA A 90 -15.94 -38.02 -25.06
N GLY A 91 -15.57 -39.27 -24.73
CA GLY A 91 -14.89 -39.61 -23.47
C GLY A 91 -13.42 -39.18 -23.47
N GLU A 92 -12.73 -39.36 -24.60
CA GLU A 92 -11.30 -39.02 -24.73
C GLU A 92 -11.09 -37.50 -24.81
N GLY A 93 -11.96 -36.77 -25.52
CA GLY A 93 -11.90 -35.31 -25.64
C GLY A 93 -12.15 -34.55 -24.33
N ALA A 94 -12.98 -35.11 -23.44
CA ALA A 94 -13.22 -34.57 -22.10
C ALA A 94 -11.99 -34.75 -21.18
N ALA A 95 -11.31 -35.89 -21.26
CA ALA A 95 -10.08 -36.15 -20.50
C ALA A 95 -8.94 -35.22 -20.95
N VAL A 96 -8.76 -35.05 -22.27
CA VAL A 96 -7.77 -34.11 -22.82
C VAL A 96 -8.14 -32.66 -22.47
N GLY A 97 -9.42 -32.28 -22.57
CA GLY A 97 -9.91 -30.95 -22.18
C GLY A 97 -9.75 -30.64 -20.69
N ALA A 98 -9.88 -31.63 -19.81
CA ALA A 98 -9.62 -31.49 -18.37
C ALA A 98 -8.13 -31.30 -18.07
N VAL A 99 -7.24 -32.02 -18.77
CA VAL A 99 -5.79 -31.87 -18.61
C VAL A 99 -5.32 -30.52 -19.14
N VAL A 100 -5.73 -30.14 -20.36
CA VAL A 100 -5.34 -28.86 -20.97
C VAL A 100 -6.01 -27.66 -20.27
N GLY A 101 -7.28 -27.78 -19.89
CA GLY A 101 -8.02 -26.80 -19.10
C GLY A 101 -7.49 -26.64 -17.67
N GLY A 102 -7.05 -27.74 -17.05
CA GLY A 102 -6.39 -27.72 -15.75
C GLY A 102 -5.00 -27.07 -15.79
N LEU A 103 -4.22 -27.30 -16.84
CA LEU A 103 -2.91 -26.68 -17.03
C LEU A 103 -3.01 -25.18 -17.37
N SER A 104 -3.93 -24.81 -18.26
CA SER A 104 -4.20 -23.41 -18.62
C SER A 104 -4.83 -22.62 -17.46
N GLY A 105 -5.77 -23.22 -16.71
CA GLY A 105 -6.36 -22.63 -15.50
C GLY A 105 -5.33 -22.44 -14.37
N ARG A 106 -4.39 -23.38 -14.18
CA ARG A 106 -3.27 -23.20 -13.23
C ARG A 106 -2.32 -22.09 -13.66
N ARG A 107 -2.07 -21.92 -14.96
CA ARG A 107 -1.26 -20.80 -15.49
C ARG A 107 -1.96 -19.46 -15.36
N ALA A 108 -3.25 -19.38 -15.69
CA ALA A 108 -4.06 -18.17 -15.52
C ALA A 108 -4.22 -17.78 -14.04
N GLY A 109 -4.38 -18.75 -13.14
CA GLY A 109 -4.40 -18.52 -11.69
C GLY A 109 -3.06 -18.00 -11.15
N LYS A 110 -1.92 -18.55 -11.62
CA LYS A 110 -0.59 -18.01 -11.28
C LYS A 110 -0.37 -16.60 -11.81
N ALA A 111 -0.80 -16.30 -13.04
CA ALA A 111 -0.68 -14.97 -13.62
C ALA A 111 -1.56 -13.94 -12.87
N GLY A 112 -2.81 -14.30 -12.55
CA GLY A 112 -3.72 -13.46 -11.77
C GLY A 112 -3.24 -13.25 -10.33
N GLN A 113 -2.61 -14.26 -9.71
CA GLN A 113 -2.06 -14.15 -8.36
C GLN A 113 -0.79 -13.29 -8.32
N ALA A 114 0.06 -13.33 -9.35
CA ALA A 114 1.20 -12.42 -9.46
C ALA A 114 0.75 -10.96 -9.58
N GLN A 115 -0.28 -10.69 -10.40
CA GLN A 115 -0.87 -9.36 -10.54
C GLN A 115 -1.56 -8.90 -9.25
N ALA A 116 -2.27 -9.79 -8.56
CA ALA A 116 -2.93 -9.48 -7.29
C ALA A 116 -1.91 -9.19 -6.16
N ASN A 117 -0.77 -9.91 -6.13
CA ASN A 117 0.31 -9.62 -5.20
C ASN A 117 0.97 -8.26 -5.48
N GLN A 118 1.23 -7.91 -6.76
CA GLN A 118 1.74 -6.59 -7.12
C GLN A 118 0.78 -5.46 -6.73
N GLN A 119 -0.52 -5.69 -6.88
CA GLN A 119 -1.54 -4.71 -6.51
C GLN A 119 -1.69 -4.59 -4.99
N ALA A 120 -1.53 -5.68 -4.24
CA ALA A 120 -1.51 -5.67 -2.79
C ALA A 120 -0.28 -4.91 -2.24
N GLU A 121 0.91 -5.10 -2.83
CA GLU A 121 2.11 -4.32 -2.49
C GLU A 121 1.96 -2.83 -2.80
N ALA A 122 1.38 -2.49 -3.96
CA ALA A 122 1.09 -1.10 -4.31
C ALA A 122 0.10 -0.44 -3.34
N ASN A 123 -0.91 -1.20 -2.86
CA ASN A 123 -1.86 -0.71 -1.87
C ASN A 123 -1.21 -0.47 -0.51
N VAL A 124 -0.29 -1.33 -0.08
CA VAL A 124 0.50 -1.15 1.15
C VAL A 124 1.31 0.14 1.07
N ALA A 125 2.08 0.33 -0.01
CA ALA A 125 2.89 1.53 -0.20
C ALA A 125 2.05 2.81 -0.25
N ALA A 126 0.90 2.78 -0.93
CA ALA A 126 -0.02 3.91 -0.98
C ALA A 126 -0.61 4.24 0.40
N GLN A 127 -0.88 3.23 1.22
CA GLN A 127 -1.41 3.42 2.57
C GLN A 127 -0.34 3.96 3.53
N GLU A 128 0.91 3.51 3.41
CA GLU A 128 2.05 4.10 4.14
C GLU A 128 2.26 5.58 3.77
N GLN A 129 2.23 5.89 2.47
CA GLN A 129 2.31 7.28 2.00
C GLN A 129 1.19 8.14 2.59
N LYS A 130 -0.06 7.63 2.57
CA LYS A 130 -1.19 8.35 3.15
C LYS A 130 -0.99 8.65 4.65
N MET A 131 -0.49 7.69 5.43
CA MET A 131 -0.23 7.90 6.86
C MET A 131 0.82 8.99 7.08
N MET A 132 1.89 8.97 6.27
CA MET A 132 2.92 10.00 6.30
C MET A 132 2.39 11.37 5.87
N ASP A 133 1.52 11.41 4.86
CA ASP A 133 0.87 12.64 4.39
C ASP A 133 -0.06 13.23 5.46
N ASP A 134 -0.82 12.39 6.17
CA ASP A 134 -1.69 12.82 7.26
C ASP A 134 -0.86 13.44 8.42
N PHE A 135 0.26 12.82 8.78
CA PHE A 135 1.21 13.39 9.74
C PHE A 135 1.81 14.71 9.24
N LYS A 136 2.34 14.73 8.01
CA LYS A 136 2.96 15.89 7.38
C LYS A 136 1.98 17.07 7.35
N LYS A 137 0.73 16.83 6.98
CA LYS A 137 -0.34 17.82 6.97
C LYS A 137 -0.60 18.40 8.37
N ALA A 138 -0.70 17.56 9.39
CA ALA A 138 -0.87 18.04 10.76
C ALA A 138 0.34 18.88 11.21
N PHE A 139 1.56 18.41 10.96
CA PHE A 139 2.77 19.15 11.27
C PHE A 139 2.79 20.53 10.59
N SER A 140 2.47 20.57 9.30
CA SER A 140 2.34 21.79 8.51
C SER A 140 1.35 22.78 9.12
N VAL A 141 0.16 22.33 9.51
CA VAL A 141 -0.86 23.18 10.14
C VAL A 141 -0.35 23.81 11.44
N CYS A 142 0.31 23.02 12.29
CA CYS A 142 0.85 23.53 13.55
C CYS A 142 1.95 24.57 13.32
N ILE A 143 2.91 24.28 12.43
CA ILE A 143 4.06 25.15 12.22
C ILE A 143 3.63 26.46 11.51
N GLU A 144 2.69 26.39 10.58
CA GLU A 144 2.06 27.59 9.99
C GLU A 144 1.37 28.44 11.06
N GLY A 145 0.63 27.82 11.99
CA GLY A 145 -0.01 28.50 13.11
C GLY A 145 0.98 29.24 14.02
N LYS A 146 2.20 28.70 14.17
CA LYS A 146 3.31 29.35 14.89
C LYS A 146 4.01 30.46 14.10
N GLY A 147 3.54 30.76 12.88
CA GLY A 147 4.02 31.85 12.05
C GLY A 147 5.25 31.50 11.22
N TYR A 148 5.36 30.23 10.80
CA TYR A 148 6.30 29.81 9.77
C TYR A 148 5.60 29.80 8.41
N THR A 149 6.35 30.13 7.37
CA THR A 149 5.92 29.87 5.98
C THR A 149 6.47 28.50 5.58
N ILE A 150 5.67 27.67 4.94
CA ILE A 150 6.09 26.33 4.52
C ILE A 150 5.98 26.15 2.99
N LYS A 151 6.84 25.28 2.43
CA LYS A 151 6.80 24.80 1.05
C LYS A 151 7.15 23.32 0.96
#